data_AF-A0A2T0BSH6-F1
#
_entry.id   AF-A0A2T0BSH6-F1
#
_cell.length_a   1.000
_cell.length_b   1.000
_cell.length_c   1.000
_cell.angle_alpha   90.00
_cell.angle_beta   90.00
_cell.angle_gamma   90.00
#
_symmetry.space_group_name_H-M   'P 1'
#
loop_
_entity.id
_entity.type
_entity.pdbx_description
1 polymer ?
#
loop_
_entity_poly.entity_id
_entity_poly.type
_entity_poly.pdbx_seq_one_letter_code
_entity_poly.pdbx_strand_id
1 'polypeptide(L)'
;MKKFIKKFVLFCGIYMLVQGFHYTNVLAANNVDELSSKSDITSSTDLHSTSPTSTDNNKDKPSEQNEEAKNTKTADDLNSAGNSSGEKSSSLDNVSKEDSDSTQNLSNENKKYYEGNSETTTSQTLVKTDIPVNKSWKIKFNEPVDIDSLKDEIKVMDKNDTKISTVLSSDDYNKSVIVTTAVNYDYDSDYTLIIGGNIVSLYGRGLKNATMVEFKTVPSIVSIDDINTSINQEDNYSLPVKLSAKMSDDSTRSVDVSWDGTLSNTSIPGTYVFNGTVDGYYKTVILQLTINPFVPVQSISNDYRTQSSIGTSLYNYLMNYDNRQSVLESAIELHGGDTSNNCVYFASEALRRVGLGVPTYVANTLTLTSVLESMGWKIGYDLSLLLPGDICFTTSYGYGPTHTYTFMKWADPNSFDYAYICDNQGYDYGGNAYHMRNIDFATEQKDALSYFMYLA
;
A
#
# COMPACT_ATOMS: atom_id res chain seq x y z
N MET A 1 -35.46 39.28 -15.51
CA MET A 1 -36.16 39.02 -14.21
C MET A 1 -35.06 38.59 -13.24
N LYS A 2 -34.64 39.41 -12.26
CA LYS A 2 -35.22 39.53 -10.90
C LYS A 2 -35.50 38.19 -10.21
N LYS A 3 -34.57 37.81 -9.31
CA LYS A 3 -34.69 36.94 -8.11
C LYS A 3 -35.54 35.66 -8.20
N PHE A 4 -34.92 34.50 -8.05
CA PHE A 4 -35.40 33.44 -7.13
C PHE A 4 -34.25 32.50 -6.71
N ILE A 5 -34.54 31.59 -5.77
CA ILE A 5 -33.67 30.56 -5.17
C ILE A 5 -32.55 31.11 -4.25
N LYS A 6 -32.78 30.96 -2.94
CA LYS A 6 -31.78 31.05 -1.86
C LYS A 6 -31.28 29.65 -1.52
N LYS A 7 -30.07 29.56 -0.93
CA LYS A 7 -29.57 28.46 -0.08
C LYS A 7 -29.69 27.02 -0.64
N PHE A 8 -28.60 26.53 -1.22
CA PHE A 8 -28.07 25.22 -0.80
C PHE A 8 -26.56 25.13 -1.07
N VAL A 9 -25.75 25.11 0.00
CA VAL A 9 -24.33 24.76 -0.02
C VAL A 9 -24.04 24.08 1.31
N LEU A 10 -23.82 22.77 1.28
CA LEU A 10 -22.58 22.11 1.72
C LEU A 10 -22.78 20.60 1.52
N PHE A 11 -21.97 19.98 0.66
CA PHE A 11 -21.95 18.52 0.50
C PHE A 11 -20.51 18.05 0.67
N CYS A 12 -20.07 17.97 1.94
CA CYS A 12 -18.80 17.37 2.30
C CYS A 12 -19.06 15.92 2.71
N GLY A 13 -18.65 14.97 1.87
CA GLY A 13 -18.55 13.58 2.30
C GLY A 13 -17.39 13.43 3.29
N ILE A 14 -17.58 12.61 4.33
CA ILE A 14 -16.47 12.11 5.17
C ILE A 14 -16.49 10.59 5.08
N TYR A 15 -15.32 10.04 4.75
CA TYR A 15 -15.09 8.61 4.59
C TYR A 15 -15.01 7.93 5.97
N MET A 16 -15.62 6.76 6.14
CA MET A 16 -15.58 6.01 7.40
C MET A 16 -14.18 5.39 7.61
N LEU A 17 -13.37 5.98 8.49
CA LEU A 17 -12.24 5.28 9.11
C LEU A 17 -12.70 4.66 10.43
N VAL A 18 -12.86 3.33 10.45
CA VAL A 18 -13.19 2.57 11.66
C VAL A 18 -11.94 2.46 12.52
N GLN A 19 -11.82 3.33 13.52
CA GLN A 19 -10.79 3.27 14.55
C GLN A 19 -11.36 2.72 15.86
N GLY A 20 -10.58 1.90 16.58
CA GLY A 20 -11.06 1.12 17.72
C GLY A 20 -11.63 1.95 18.88
N PHE A 21 -12.94 1.87 19.11
CA PHE A 21 -13.61 2.58 20.21
C PHE A 21 -13.37 1.87 21.56
N HIS A 22 -12.36 2.31 22.32
CA HIS A 22 -12.20 1.90 23.72
C HIS A 22 -13.17 2.69 24.59
N TYR A 23 -14.09 1.98 25.25
CA TYR A 23 -15.17 2.58 26.05
C TYR A 23 -14.68 3.04 27.43
N THR A 24 -15.35 4.06 27.97
CA THR A 24 -15.34 4.42 29.39
C THR A 24 -16.80 4.53 29.84
N ASN A 25 -17.19 3.80 30.88
CA ASN A 25 -18.55 3.83 31.44
C ASN A 25 -18.59 4.78 32.65
N VAL A 26 -19.52 5.73 32.67
CA VAL A 26 -19.73 6.69 33.76
C VAL A 26 -21.16 6.56 34.30
N LEU A 27 -21.34 6.63 35.62
CA LEU A 27 -22.59 6.28 36.31
C LEU A 27 -23.17 7.44 37.13
N ALA A 28 -24.40 7.84 36.83
CA ALA A 28 -25.29 8.62 37.69
C ALA A 28 -26.25 7.68 38.47
N ALA A 29 -26.66 8.06 39.68
CA ALA A 29 -27.70 7.36 40.46
C ALA A 29 -28.15 8.19 41.68
N ASN A 30 -29.37 7.95 42.17
CA ASN A 30 -29.79 8.38 43.50
C ASN A 30 -29.85 7.17 44.45
N ASN A 31 -29.68 7.39 45.76
CA ASN A 31 -29.77 6.34 46.76
C ASN A 31 -31.22 6.23 47.31
N VAL A 32 -31.98 5.24 46.83
CA VAL A 32 -33.09 4.57 47.55
C VAL A 32 -33.09 3.12 47.05
N ASP A 33 -33.34 2.15 47.93
CA ASP A 33 -33.43 0.72 47.59
C ASP A 33 -34.63 0.39 46.67
N GLU A 34 -34.44 -0.46 45.65
CA GLU A 34 -35.01 -1.82 45.65
C GLU A 34 -34.38 -2.74 44.58
N LEU A 35 -34.86 -3.98 44.47
CA LEU A 35 -34.16 -5.10 43.82
C LEU A 35 -34.46 -5.31 42.32
N SER A 36 -33.51 -6.00 41.67
CA SER A 36 -33.71 -6.88 40.49
C SER A 36 -33.84 -6.15 39.13
N SER A 37 -33.58 -6.78 37.97
CA SER A 37 -32.88 -8.06 37.68
C SER A 37 -32.41 -8.12 36.19
N LYS A 38 -31.84 -9.28 35.81
CA LYS A 38 -31.76 -9.89 34.45
C LYS A 38 -32.74 -9.37 33.37
N SER A 39 -32.48 -9.46 32.06
CA SER A 39 -31.56 -10.35 31.30
C SER A 39 -31.44 -9.96 29.82
N ASP A 40 -30.27 -10.28 29.22
CA ASP A 40 -30.03 -11.04 27.95
C ASP A 40 -30.81 -10.78 26.62
N ILE A 41 -30.37 -11.47 25.55
CA ILE A 41 -31.02 -11.70 24.22
C ILE A 41 -30.98 -10.47 23.28
N THR A 42 -30.16 -10.34 22.21
CA THR A 42 -29.69 -11.17 21.04
C THR A 42 -30.57 -11.13 19.78
N SER A 43 -29.95 -10.74 18.65
CA SER A 43 -30.25 -11.12 17.24
C SER A 43 -31.59 -10.66 16.63
N SER A 44 -31.69 -10.27 15.34
CA SER A 44 -31.41 -11.12 14.16
C SER A 44 -31.52 -10.34 12.80
N THR A 45 -30.84 -10.84 11.74
CA THR A 45 -31.25 -10.98 10.31
C THR A 45 -32.15 -9.93 9.62
N ASP A 46 -32.10 -9.61 8.33
CA ASP A 46 -31.25 -9.80 7.12
C ASP A 46 -32.16 -9.43 5.91
N LEU A 47 -31.66 -9.60 4.67
CA LEU A 47 -32.31 -9.47 3.34
C LEU A 47 -32.07 -8.11 2.65
N HIS A 48 -31.24 -7.98 1.60
CA HIS A 48 -31.05 -8.73 0.32
C HIS A 48 -31.84 -8.13 -0.85
N SER A 49 -31.12 -7.71 -1.89
CA SER A 49 -31.65 -7.41 -3.24
C SER A 49 -30.57 -7.66 -4.30
N THR A 50 -30.96 -7.76 -5.57
CA THR A 50 -30.20 -8.42 -6.64
C THR A 50 -29.81 -7.52 -7.82
N SER A 51 -28.77 -7.90 -8.56
CA SER A 51 -28.37 -7.33 -9.86
C SER A 51 -29.43 -7.56 -10.97
N PRO A 52 -29.25 -6.95 -12.16
CA PRO A 52 -28.76 -7.76 -13.29
C PRO A 52 -27.77 -7.07 -14.27
N THR A 53 -27.17 -7.90 -15.13
CA THR A 53 -26.35 -7.67 -16.35
C THR A 53 -27.16 -7.06 -17.53
N SER A 54 -26.64 -6.50 -18.64
CA SER A 54 -25.29 -6.12 -19.17
C SER A 54 -25.49 -5.11 -20.38
N THR A 55 -24.75 -4.93 -21.50
CA THR A 55 -23.66 -5.66 -22.21
C THR A 55 -22.90 -4.77 -23.24
N ASP A 56 -21.56 -4.88 -23.22
CA ASP A 56 -20.52 -4.84 -24.31
C ASP A 56 -20.76 -4.25 -25.74
N ASN A 57 -19.95 -3.26 -26.17
CA ASN A 57 -18.95 -3.33 -27.29
C ASN A 57 -18.37 -1.98 -27.82
N ASN A 58 -17.03 -1.93 -28.04
CA ASN A 58 -16.22 -1.34 -29.16
C ASN A 58 -16.61 -0.02 -29.91
N LYS A 59 -15.70 0.85 -30.42
CA LYS A 59 -14.22 1.06 -30.28
C LYS A 59 -13.74 2.38 -30.98
N ASP A 60 -12.44 2.69 -30.83
CA ASP A 60 -11.52 3.45 -31.71
C ASP A 60 -11.44 5.00 -31.75
N LYS A 61 -10.23 5.48 -32.11
CA LYS A 61 -9.68 6.85 -32.12
C LYS A 61 -8.62 6.95 -33.24
N PRO A 62 -8.36 8.12 -33.86
CA PRO A 62 -6.99 8.71 -33.86
C PRO A 62 -7.01 10.22 -33.49
N SER A 63 -5.91 10.97 -33.33
CA SER A 63 -4.55 10.86 -33.89
C SER A 63 -3.42 11.34 -32.94
N GLU A 64 -2.23 11.58 -33.50
CA GLU A 64 -0.91 11.90 -32.89
C GLU A 64 -0.47 13.37 -33.17
N GLN A 65 0.44 14.01 -32.37
CA GLN A 65 1.89 14.32 -32.59
C GLN A 65 2.27 15.20 -33.82
N ASN A 66 3.34 16.04 -33.87
CA ASN A 66 4.51 16.31 -33.00
C ASN A 66 5.17 17.72 -33.21
N GLU A 67 6.02 18.17 -32.25
CA GLU A 67 7.30 18.96 -32.33
C GLU A 67 7.50 20.26 -33.19
N GLU A 68 8.50 21.16 -33.01
CA GLU A 68 9.67 21.28 -32.07
C GLU A 68 9.71 22.65 -31.31
N ALA A 69 10.82 23.42 -31.32
CA ALA A 69 11.07 24.58 -30.44
C ALA A 69 12.15 25.60 -30.97
N LYS A 70 12.85 26.31 -30.04
CA LYS A 70 13.96 27.32 -30.18
C LYS A 70 13.53 28.75 -30.61
N ASN A 71 14.20 29.87 -30.26
CA ASN A 71 15.16 30.35 -29.20
C ASN A 71 15.22 31.93 -29.34
N THR A 72 16.06 32.86 -28.80
CA THR A 72 17.39 32.91 -28.14
C THR A 72 17.64 34.25 -27.38
N LYS A 73 17.98 34.21 -26.07
CA LYS A 73 18.68 35.29 -25.27
C LYS A 73 17.97 36.68 -25.18
N THR A 74 18.40 37.72 -24.43
CA THR A 74 19.71 38.15 -23.84
C THR A 74 19.42 39.08 -22.63
N ALA A 75 19.91 38.82 -21.40
CA ALA A 75 21.01 39.51 -20.65
C ALA A 75 20.72 40.97 -20.18
N ASP A 76 21.42 41.66 -19.25
CA ASP A 76 22.74 41.49 -18.58
C ASP A 76 22.75 42.16 -17.16
N ASP A 77 23.86 42.03 -16.42
CA ASP A 77 24.42 42.97 -15.39
C ASP A 77 23.68 43.31 -14.06
N LEU A 78 24.35 43.83 -13.00
CA LEU A 78 25.65 43.48 -12.36
C LEU A 78 25.81 44.18 -10.97
N ASN A 79 26.47 43.51 -10.02
CA ASN A 79 27.38 44.03 -8.95
C ASN A 79 26.95 44.96 -7.76
N SER A 80 27.58 44.65 -6.60
CA SER A 80 28.27 45.57 -5.66
C SER A 80 27.56 46.31 -4.48
N ALA A 81 27.77 45.77 -3.26
CA ALA A 81 28.27 46.39 -1.99
C ALA A 81 27.73 47.74 -1.42
N GLY A 82 27.77 47.91 -0.07
CA GLY A 82 27.40 49.21 0.57
C GLY A 82 27.35 49.33 2.11
N ASN A 83 28.40 48.92 2.82
CA ASN A 83 28.60 48.93 4.30
C ASN A 83 28.15 50.18 5.14
N SER A 84 27.85 49.95 6.44
CA SER A 84 27.73 50.91 7.58
C SER A 84 26.49 51.84 7.61
N SER A 85 26.08 52.49 8.72
CA SER A 85 26.61 52.61 10.11
C SER A 85 25.42 52.55 11.13
N GLY A 86 25.58 52.39 12.45
CA GLY A 86 26.00 53.41 13.45
C GLY A 86 24.90 54.47 13.72
N GLU A 87 24.57 54.89 14.95
CA GLU A 87 24.99 54.50 16.31
C GLU A 87 24.05 55.18 17.35
N LYS A 88 23.91 54.63 18.59
CA LYS A 88 23.48 55.35 19.84
C LYS A 88 22.05 55.96 19.86
N SER A 89 21.44 56.38 20.99
CA SER A 89 21.63 56.12 22.45
C SER A 89 20.42 56.69 23.24
N SER A 90 20.21 56.20 24.48
CA SER A 90 19.60 56.91 25.64
C SER A 90 18.11 57.36 25.61
N SER A 91 17.38 57.49 26.74
CA SER A 91 17.50 56.97 28.13
C SER A 91 16.38 57.55 29.02
N LEU A 92 16.02 56.89 30.14
CA LEU A 92 15.38 57.49 31.37
C LEU A 92 13.93 58.04 31.21
N ASP A 93 13.09 58.18 32.25
CA ASP A 93 12.86 57.36 33.47
C ASP A 93 11.54 57.77 34.19
N ASN A 94 11.11 56.96 35.17
CA ASN A 94 10.25 57.29 36.35
C ASN A 94 8.76 57.75 36.24
N VAL A 95 7.86 56.83 36.62
CA VAL A 95 7.05 56.81 37.88
C VAL A 95 6.20 58.03 38.31
N SER A 96 4.87 57.80 38.52
CA SER A 96 4.00 58.23 39.66
C SER A 96 2.56 57.67 39.48
N LYS A 97 2.00 56.86 40.41
CA LYS A 97 1.08 57.19 41.56
C LYS A 97 -0.35 57.61 41.16
N GLU A 98 -1.40 56.86 41.58
CA GLU A 98 -2.29 57.07 42.77
C GLU A 98 -3.04 58.43 42.74
N ASP A 99 -4.35 58.60 42.97
CA ASP A 99 -5.55 57.72 43.17
C ASP A 99 -6.82 58.61 42.94
N SER A 100 -8.12 58.28 43.11
CA SER A 100 -8.93 57.14 43.64
C SER A 100 -10.18 56.92 42.73
N ASP A 101 -11.48 56.64 43.05
CA ASP A 101 -12.31 56.56 44.27
C ASP A 101 -13.61 55.70 44.06
N SER A 102 -14.62 55.88 44.93
CA SER A 102 -15.98 55.32 45.02
C SER A 102 -17.05 56.22 44.34
N THR A 103 -18.40 56.04 44.39
CA THR A 103 -19.31 55.22 45.24
C THR A 103 -20.69 54.95 44.58
N GLN A 104 -21.34 53.84 44.96
CA GLN A 104 -22.80 53.60 45.21
C GLN A 104 -23.93 54.12 44.26
N ASN A 105 -24.80 53.19 43.81
CA ASN A 105 -26.25 53.11 44.14
C ASN A 105 -26.93 51.95 43.36
N LEU A 106 -27.41 50.87 43.98
CA LEU A 106 -28.66 50.68 44.78
C LEU A 106 -29.91 50.25 43.97
N SER A 107 -30.24 48.95 43.99
CA SER A 107 -31.61 48.45 44.27
C SER A 107 -31.59 46.98 44.74
N ASN A 108 -32.51 46.61 45.63
CA ASN A 108 -32.75 45.24 46.11
C ASN A 108 -33.67 44.46 45.10
N GLU A 109 -34.08 43.19 45.24
CA GLU A 109 -34.32 42.44 46.49
C GLU A 109 -34.48 40.91 46.36
N ASN A 110 -33.88 40.18 47.32
CA ASN A 110 -34.23 38.84 47.85
C ASN A 110 -34.84 37.74 46.95
N LYS A 111 -34.13 36.59 46.87
CA LYS A 111 -34.53 35.39 47.64
C LYS A 111 -33.48 34.27 47.76
N LYS A 112 -33.31 33.82 49.01
CA LYS A 112 -32.81 32.52 49.50
C LYS A 112 -31.59 31.89 48.79
N TYR A 113 -30.48 31.89 49.53
CA TYR A 113 -29.53 30.77 49.54
C TYR A 113 -30.28 29.44 49.74
N TYR A 114 -29.88 28.43 48.97
CA TYR A 114 -29.77 27.06 49.46
C TYR A 114 -28.29 26.78 49.65
N GLU A 115 -27.87 26.41 50.86
CA GLU A 115 -26.56 25.80 51.07
C GLU A 115 -26.61 24.39 50.49
N GLY A 116 -26.18 24.26 49.23
CA GLY A 116 -25.93 22.96 48.62
C GLY A 116 -24.80 22.27 49.38
N ASN A 117 -25.11 21.12 49.98
CA ASN A 117 -24.14 20.32 50.71
C ASN A 117 -22.94 20.01 49.80
N SER A 118 -21.72 20.27 50.26
CA SER A 118 -20.51 20.01 49.47
C SER A 118 -20.18 18.52 49.48
N GLU A 119 -20.96 17.73 48.73
CA GLU A 119 -20.62 16.34 48.46
C GLU A 119 -19.29 16.30 47.70
N THR A 120 -18.32 15.57 48.26
CA THR A 120 -16.95 15.57 47.79
C THR A 120 -16.85 14.83 46.46
N THR A 121 -16.86 15.55 45.33
CA THR A 121 -16.75 14.95 43.99
C THR A 121 -15.48 14.12 43.86
N THR A 122 -15.62 12.79 43.93
CA THR A 122 -14.49 11.86 43.78
C THR A 122 -14.08 11.77 42.31
N SER A 123 -13.06 12.54 41.93
CA SER A 123 -12.47 12.49 40.60
C SER A 123 -11.86 11.11 40.32
N GLN A 124 -12.28 10.48 39.21
CA GLN A 124 -11.70 9.23 38.73
C GLN A 124 -10.70 9.50 37.60
N THR A 125 -9.41 9.32 37.87
CA THR A 125 -8.36 9.38 36.83
C THR A 125 -8.14 8.03 36.16
N LEU A 126 -7.95 8.05 34.85
CA LEU A 126 -7.62 6.91 33.99
C LEU A 126 -6.39 7.29 33.15
N VAL A 127 -5.38 6.43 33.09
CA VAL A 127 -4.15 6.67 32.29
C VAL A 127 -4.15 5.78 31.05
N LYS A 128 -3.76 6.32 29.88
CA LYS A 128 -3.58 5.56 28.62
C LYS A 128 -2.32 6.00 27.85
N THR A 129 -1.71 5.09 27.09
CA THR A 129 -0.56 5.38 26.21
C THR A 129 -0.85 4.98 24.77
N ASP A 130 0.07 5.31 23.86
CA ASP A 130 0.02 4.94 22.44
C ASP A 130 -1.29 5.33 21.74
N ILE A 131 -1.86 6.47 22.12
CA ILE A 131 -3.10 6.97 21.52
C ILE A 131 -2.82 7.56 20.13
N PRO A 132 -3.50 7.11 19.05
CA PRO A 132 -3.35 7.70 17.73
C PRO A 132 -3.66 9.20 17.70
N VAL A 133 -2.89 9.97 16.94
CA VAL A 133 -3.05 11.44 16.86
C VAL A 133 -4.41 11.90 16.29
N ASN A 134 -5.18 11.01 15.67
CA ASN A 134 -6.54 11.25 15.17
C ASN A 134 -7.65 10.75 16.13
N LYS A 135 -7.34 10.51 17.42
CA LYS A 135 -8.28 9.84 18.34
C LYS A 135 -9.52 10.67 18.69
N SER A 136 -10.66 10.23 18.17
CA SER A 136 -11.96 10.55 18.77
C SER A 136 -12.25 9.66 19.98
N TRP A 137 -12.87 10.25 21.01
CA TRP A 137 -13.28 9.58 22.25
C TRP A 137 -14.79 9.34 22.25
N LYS A 138 -15.24 8.27 22.90
CA LYS A 138 -16.67 8.04 23.17
C LYS A 138 -16.91 7.84 24.67
N ILE A 139 -17.55 8.83 25.27
CA ILE A 139 -17.97 8.81 26.67
C ILE A 139 -19.35 8.15 26.73
N LYS A 140 -19.53 7.15 27.60
CA LYS A 140 -20.83 6.52 27.86
C LYS A 140 -21.35 6.89 29.24
N PHE A 141 -22.56 7.42 29.27
CA PHE A 141 -23.35 7.66 30.48
C PHE A 141 -24.40 6.56 30.61
N ASN A 142 -24.78 6.19 31.83
CA ASN A 142 -25.88 5.24 32.05
C ASN A 142 -27.28 5.86 31.87
N GLU A 143 -27.37 7.19 31.90
CA GLU A 143 -28.60 7.97 31.66
C GLU A 143 -28.42 8.91 30.46
N PRO A 144 -29.49 9.28 29.74
CA PRO A 144 -29.46 10.35 28.75
C PRO A 144 -29.03 11.68 29.37
N VAL A 145 -27.98 12.31 28.84
CA VAL A 145 -27.50 13.62 29.32
C VAL A 145 -28.29 14.78 28.72
N ASP A 146 -28.39 15.87 29.49
CA ASP A 146 -28.75 17.17 28.95
C ASP A 146 -27.55 17.73 28.17
N ILE A 147 -27.75 17.99 26.88
CA ILE A 147 -26.71 18.46 25.96
C ILE A 147 -26.20 19.84 26.40
N ASP A 148 -27.07 20.70 26.92
CA ASP A 148 -26.68 22.06 27.34
C ASP A 148 -25.76 22.02 28.58
N SER A 149 -25.83 20.95 29.39
CA SER A 149 -24.94 20.72 30.55
C SER A 149 -23.53 20.23 30.19
N LEU A 150 -23.29 19.82 28.94
CA LEU A 150 -21.97 19.33 28.49
C LEU A 150 -20.99 20.47 28.20
N LYS A 151 -21.50 21.70 28.06
CA LYS A 151 -20.72 22.86 27.65
C LYS A 151 -19.67 23.21 28.71
N ASP A 152 -18.40 23.26 28.28
CA ASP A 152 -17.21 23.56 29.09
C ASP A 152 -16.87 22.55 30.23
N GLU A 153 -17.80 21.64 30.55
CA GLU A 153 -17.58 20.45 31.38
C GLU A 153 -16.81 19.35 30.62
N ILE A 154 -17.08 19.13 29.33
CA ILE A 154 -16.26 18.23 28.49
C ILE A 154 -15.24 19.05 27.70
N LYS A 155 -13.95 18.75 27.89
CA LYS A 155 -12.82 19.43 27.22
C LYS A 155 -11.57 18.56 27.18
N VAL A 156 -10.70 18.79 26.20
CA VAL A 156 -9.33 18.25 26.21
C VAL A 156 -8.35 19.39 26.48
N MET A 157 -7.38 19.13 27.35
CA MET A 157 -6.26 20.01 27.68
C MET A 157 -4.96 19.37 27.19
N ASP A 158 -3.98 20.17 26.77
CA ASP A 158 -2.60 19.70 26.56
C ASP A 158 -1.77 19.71 27.86
N LYS A 159 -0.53 19.23 27.79
CA LYS A 159 0.48 19.30 28.87
C LYS A 159 0.83 20.70 29.39
N ASN A 160 0.28 21.77 28.82
CA ASN A 160 0.47 23.16 29.22
C ASN A 160 -0.84 23.78 29.75
N ASP A 161 -1.83 22.96 30.12
CA ASP A 161 -3.19 23.37 30.50
C ASP A 161 -3.92 24.25 29.46
N THR A 162 -3.55 24.14 28.18
CA THR A 162 -4.20 24.84 27.07
C THR A 162 -5.37 24.01 26.51
N LYS A 163 -6.56 24.61 26.44
CA LYS A 163 -7.78 23.94 25.96
C LYS A 163 -7.71 23.70 24.44
N ILE A 164 -7.69 22.44 24.04
CA ILE A 164 -7.77 22.02 22.64
C ILE A 164 -9.21 22.18 22.13
N SER A 165 -9.37 22.61 20.88
CA SER A 165 -10.68 22.79 20.24
C SER A 165 -11.34 21.43 19.94
N THR A 166 -12.50 21.18 20.54
CA THR A 166 -13.26 19.93 20.43
C THR A 166 -14.67 20.17 19.91
N VAL A 167 -15.11 19.33 18.98
CA VAL A 167 -16.50 19.18 18.56
C VAL A 167 -17.13 18.05 19.38
N LEU A 168 -18.33 18.29 19.90
CA LEU A 168 -19.15 17.30 20.59
C LEU A 168 -20.33 16.91 19.70
N SER A 169 -20.65 15.62 19.66
CA SER A 169 -21.93 15.12 19.16
C SER A 169 -22.51 14.09 20.12
N SER A 170 -23.83 14.08 20.30
CA SER A 170 -24.50 13.04 21.08
C SER A 170 -24.92 11.87 20.19
N ASP A 171 -24.90 10.67 20.76
CA ASP A 171 -25.44 9.46 20.13
C ASP A 171 -26.09 8.56 21.21
N ASP A 172 -26.66 7.42 20.80
CA ASP A 172 -27.39 6.48 21.68
C ASP A 172 -28.46 7.19 22.54
N TYR A 173 -29.31 8.00 21.90
CA TYR A 173 -30.37 8.78 22.58
C TYR A 173 -29.84 9.64 23.76
N ASN A 174 -28.72 10.33 23.53
CA ASN A 174 -27.95 11.11 24.51
C ASN A 174 -27.32 10.28 25.66
N LYS A 175 -27.30 8.94 25.61
CA LYS A 175 -26.51 8.14 26.57
C LYS A 175 -25.02 8.11 26.22
N SER A 176 -24.65 8.57 25.03
CA SER A 176 -23.25 8.67 24.62
C SER A 176 -22.93 10.05 24.05
N VAL A 177 -21.68 10.45 24.22
CA VAL A 177 -21.09 11.67 23.62
C VAL A 177 -19.78 11.30 22.93
N ILE A 178 -19.66 11.68 21.67
CA ILE A 178 -18.42 11.57 20.90
C ILE A 178 -17.69 12.92 20.99
N VAL A 179 -16.41 12.86 21.33
CA VAL A 179 -15.49 14.01 21.40
C VAL A 179 -14.46 13.86 20.29
N THR A 180 -14.46 14.78 19.34
CA THR A 180 -13.50 14.81 18.22
C THR A 180 -12.80 16.16 18.24
N THR A 181 -11.47 16.17 18.16
CA THR A 181 -10.70 17.43 18.07
C THR A 181 -10.81 18.03 16.67
N ALA A 182 -10.76 19.37 16.57
CA ALA A 182 -10.83 20.08 15.30
C ALA A 182 -9.54 19.95 14.44
N VAL A 183 -8.45 19.50 15.06
CA VAL A 183 -7.17 19.13 14.48
C VAL A 183 -6.71 17.82 15.12
N ASN A 184 -5.75 17.11 14.52
CA ASN A 184 -5.07 16.01 15.20
C ASN A 184 -4.31 16.52 16.43
N TYR A 185 -4.10 15.65 17.42
CA TYR A 185 -3.14 15.89 18.50
C TYR A 185 -1.71 15.91 17.94
N ASP A 186 -0.79 16.51 18.68
CA ASP A 186 0.64 16.37 18.44
C ASP A 186 1.12 14.96 18.78
N TYR A 187 2.18 14.51 18.12
CA TYR A 187 2.86 13.25 18.45
C TYR A 187 3.62 13.36 19.78
N ASP A 188 3.85 12.20 20.41
CA ASP A 188 4.69 12.02 21.60
C ASP A 188 4.35 12.98 22.76
N SER A 189 3.08 13.33 22.90
CA SER A 189 2.62 14.41 23.78
C SER A 189 1.46 13.98 24.67
N ASP A 190 1.50 14.49 25.90
CA ASP A 190 0.54 14.21 26.96
C ASP A 190 -0.63 15.20 26.92
N TYR A 191 -1.84 14.68 27.14
CA TYR A 191 -3.11 15.40 27.14
C TYR A 191 -4.03 14.86 28.24
N THR A 192 -5.01 15.67 28.66
CA THR A 192 -6.06 15.24 29.58
C THR A 192 -7.43 15.53 29.00
N LEU A 193 -8.23 14.49 28.75
CA LEU A 193 -9.67 14.61 28.51
C LEU A 193 -10.37 14.72 29.87
N ILE A 194 -11.01 15.85 30.12
CA ILE A 194 -11.77 16.14 31.35
C ILE A 194 -13.26 15.98 31.05
N ILE A 195 -13.96 15.27 31.93
CA ILE A 195 -15.41 15.17 32.04
C ILE A 195 -15.78 15.73 33.42
N GLY A 196 -16.25 16.98 33.45
CA GLY A 196 -16.59 17.69 34.68
C GLY A 196 -17.83 17.14 35.42
N GLY A 197 -17.96 17.53 36.68
CA GLY A 197 -19.00 17.02 37.58
C GLY A 197 -20.36 17.72 37.48
N ASN A 198 -20.46 18.87 36.80
CA ASN A 198 -21.71 19.66 36.72
C ASN A 198 -22.65 19.17 35.60
N ILE A 199 -22.25 18.14 34.84
CA ILE A 199 -23.10 17.47 33.85
C ILE A 199 -24.33 16.87 34.55
N VAL A 200 -25.52 17.08 33.97
CA VAL A 200 -26.79 16.54 34.47
C VAL A 200 -27.47 15.65 33.44
N SER A 201 -28.19 14.63 33.91
CA SER A 201 -29.10 13.85 33.06
C SER A 201 -30.37 14.64 32.72
N LEU A 202 -31.09 14.22 31.68
CA LEU A 202 -32.42 14.77 31.32
C LEU A 202 -33.48 14.64 32.44
N TYR A 203 -33.14 13.95 33.54
CA TYR A 203 -33.95 13.80 34.74
C TYR A 203 -33.47 14.68 35.91
N GLY A 204 -32.52 15.61 35.68
CA GLY A 204 -31.99 16.53 36.69
C GLY A 204 -31.05 15.89 37.72
N ARG A 205 -30.45 14.72 37.42
CA ARG A 205 -29.47 14.08 38.30
C ARG A 205 -28.05 14.45 37.88
N GLY A 206 -27.25 14.94 38.82
CA GLY A 206 -25.84 15.28 38.58
C GLY A 206 -24.93 14.06 38.42
N LEU A 207 -23.78 14.28 37.77
CA LEU A 207 -22.76 13.25 37.60
C LEU A 207 -22.02 13.00 38.93
N LYS A 208 -22.02 11.76 39.43
CA LYS A 208 -21.43 11.43 40.74
C LYS A 208 -19.92 11.70 40.82
N ASN A 209 -19.20 11.35 39.76
CA ASN A 209 -17.74 11.43 39.69
C ASN A 209 -17.35 12.21 38.43
N ALA A 210 -16.65 13.33 38.62
CA ALA A 210 -15.84 13.88 37.53
C ALA A 210 -14.83 12.81 37.07
N THR A 211 -14.55 12.74 35.78
CA THR A 211 -13.64 11.74 35.22
C THR A 211 -12.55 12.44 34.42
N MET A 212 -11.29 12.04 34.63
CA MET A 212 -10.15 12.50 33.86
C MET A 212 -9.54 11.31 33.14
N VAL A 213 -9.26 11.46 31.84
CA VAL A 213 -8.44 10.51 31.09
C VAL A 213 -7.16 11.22 30.71
N GLU A 214 -6.10 10.97 31.46
CA GLU A 214 -4.73 11.31 31.08
C GLU A 214 -4.30 10.37 29.96
N PHE A 215 -3.77 10.90 28.87
CA PHE A 215 -3.28 10.08 27.78
C PHE A 215 -2.06 10.66 27.06
N LYS A 216 -1.11 9.77 26.73
CA LYS A 216 -0.01 10.09 25.82
C LYS A 216 -0.31 9.60 24.41
N THR A 217 -0.04 10.45 23.42
CA THR A 217 -0.14 10.08 22.00
C THR A 217 1.02 9.17 21.56
N VAL A 218 0.84 8.52 20.41
CA VAL A 218 1.92 7.73 19.78
C VAL A 218 3.16 8.59 19.50
N PRO A 219 4.38 8.04 19.65
CA PRO A 219 5.62 8.68 19.21
C PRO A 219 5.63 9.03 17.72
N SER A 220 6.45 10.02 17.36
CA SER A 220 6.67 10.41 15.96
C SER A 220 7.71 9.54 15.27
N ILE A 221 7.62 9.39 13.94
CA ILE A 221 8.65 8.71 13.14
C ILE A 221 9.82 9.69 12.94
N VAL A 222 10.99 9.36 13.50
CA VAL A 222 12.22 10.17 13.39
C VAL A 222 12.95 9.87 12.09
N SER A 223 13.10 8.59 11.78
CA SER A 223 13.71 8.12 10.54
C SER A 223 13.23 6.73 10.14
N ILE A 224 13.27 6.50 8.84
CA ILE A 224 13.21 5.18 8.20
C ILE A 224 14.45 5.13 7.31
N ASP A 225 15.18 4.02 7.35
CA ASP A 225 16.41 3.87 6.57
C ASP A 225 16.06 3.51 5.11
N ASP A 226 16.78 4.09 4.15
CA ASP A 226 16.62 3.78 2.72
C ASP A 226 17.05 2.32 2.41
N ILE A 227 16.42 1.72 1.40
CA ILE A 227 16.74 0.36 0.95
C ILE A 227 17.67 0.44 -0.25
N ASN A 228 18.82 -0.23 -0.15
CA ASN A 228 19.62 -0.62 -1.31
C ASN A 228 19.69 -2.15 -1.36
N THR A 229 19.28 -2.75 -2.48
CA THR A 229 19.22 -4.19 -2.64
C THR A 229 19.55 -4.60 -4.07
N SER A 230 19.98 -5.84 -4.25
CA SER A 230 20.36 -6.37 -5.56
C SER A 230 19.95 -7.83 -5.69
N ILE A 231 19.48 -8.16 -6.89
CA ILE A 231 19.05 -9.49 -7.32
C ILE A 231 19.68 -9.79 -8.69
N ASN A 232 19.57 -11.02 -9.16
CA ASN A 232 19.94 -11.37 -10.54
C ASN A 232 18.72 -11.28 -11.45
N GLN A 233 18.98 -11.20 -12.75
CA GLN A 233 17.96 -11.31 -13.79
C GLN A 233 17.17 -12.62 -13.65
N GLU A 234 15.84 -12.55 -13.72
CA GLU A 234 14.89 -13.66 -13.50
C GLU A 234 14.87 -14.27 -12.06
N ASP A 235 15.40 -13.56 -11.06
CA ASP A 235 15.10 -13.85 -9.65
C ASP A 235 13.70 -13.31 -9.28
N ASN A 236 12.98 -14.01 -8.40
CA ASN A 236 11.68 -13.56 -7.91
C ASN A 236 11.87 -12.46 -6.86
N TYR A 237 11.31 -11.26 -7.07
CA TYR A 237 11.37 -10.15 -6.13
C TYR A 237 10.04 -9.37 -6.07
N SER A 238 9.67 -8.92 -4.88
CA SER A 238 8.52 -8.06 -4.63
C SER A 238 8.94 -6.86 -3.78
N LEU A 239 8.35 -5.69 -4.07
CA LEU A 239 8.58 -4.49 -3.26
C LEU A 239 8.05 -4.73 -1.84
N PRO A 240 8.81 -4.38 -0.78
CA PRO A 240 8.41 -4.64 0.59
C PRO A 240 7.21 -3.76 0.96
N VAL A 241 6.17 -4.37 1.51
CA VAL A 241 4.94 -3.67 1.95
C VAL A 241 5.09 -3.01 3.33
N LYS A 242 6.13 -3.35 4.08
CA LYS A 242 6.43 -2.83 5.42
C LYS A 242 7.90 -2.51 5.62
N LEU A 243 8.17 -1.46 6.38
CA LEU A 243 9.49 -0.97 6.75
C LEU A 243 9.67 -0.95 8.27
N SER A 244 10.91 -0.79 8.74
CA SER A 244 11.23 -0.55 10.15
C SER A 244 11.53 0.93 10.38
N ALA A 245 10.64 1.60 11.12
CA ALA A 245 10.80 2.99 11.54
C ALA A 245 11.50 3.08 12.90
N LYS A 246 12.35 4.09 13.08
CA LYS A 246 12.89 4.56 14.36
C LYS A 246 12.02 5.71 14.87
N MET A 247 11.62 5.62 16.12
CA MET A 247 10.61 6.48 16.73
C MET A 247 11.23 7.50 17.71
N SER A 248 10.47 8.51 18.14
CA SER A 248 10.96 9.53 19.09
C SER A 248 11.08 9.07 20.54
N ASP A 249 10.59 7.87 20.88
CA ASP A 249 10.78 7.17 22.15
C ASP A 249 11.95 6.16 22.11
N ASP A 250 12.87 6.32 21.16
CA ASP A 250 13.94 5.36 20.79
C ASP A 250 13.46 3.95 20.40
N SER A 251 12.15 3.72 20.31
CA SER A 251 11.59 2.43 19.88
C SER A 251 11.70 2.20 18.37
N THR A 252 11.56 0.96 17.95
CA THR A 252 11.37 0.60 16.53
C THR A 252 9.97 0.06 16.29
N ARG A 253 9.31 0.53 15.23
CA ARG A 253 7.95 0.09 14.86
C ARG A 253 7.90 -0.33 13.39
N SER A 254 7.11 -1.37 13.10
CA SER A 254 6.87 -1.77 11.70
C SER A 254 5.73 -0.94 11.12
N VAL A 255 5.99 -0.28 10.00
CA VAL A 255 5.08 0.68 9.35
C VAL A 255 4.81 0.26 7.90
N ASP A 256 3.57 0.44 7.43
CA ASP A 256 3.19 0.17 6.04
C ASP A 256 3.77 1.24 5.10
N VAL A 257 4.21 0.83 3.90
CA VAL A 257 4.75 1.73 2.87
C VAL A 257 4.00 1.57 1.55
N SER A 258 3.79 2.69 0.86
CA SER A 258 3.25 2.73 -0.51
C SER A 258 4.30 3.29 -1.46
N TRP A 259 4.62 2.53 -2.51
CA TRP A 259 5.60 2.90 -3.53
C TRP A 259 4.93 3.64 -4.70
N ASP A 260 5.65 4.56 -5.33
CA ASP A 260 5.20 5.36 -6.48
C ASP A 260 5.09 4.58 -7.80
N GLY A 261 5.64 3.37 -7.86
CA GLY A 261 5.63 2.50 -9.02
C GLY A 261 5.64 1.01 -8.66
N THR A 262 5.47 0.18 -9.69
CA THR A 262 5.42 -1.29 -9.61
C THR A 262 6.55 -1.92 -10.41
N LEU A 263 7.16 -3.00 -9.89
CA LEU A 263 8.11 -3.80 -10.65
C LEU A 263 7.38 -4.82 -11.53
N SER A 264 7.32 -4.58 -12.84
CA SER A 264 6.55 -5.42 -13.77
C SER A 264 7.18 -6.78 -14.10
N ASN A 265 8.52 -6.85 -14.12
CA ASN A 265 9.29 -8.09 -14.23
C ASN A 265 10.72 -7.87 -13.73
N THR A 266 11.50 -8.94 -13.56
CA THR A 266 12.93 -8.93 -13.22
C THR A 266 13.81 -9.36 -14.39
N SER A 267 13.28 -9.30 -15.61
CA SER A 267 13.94 -9.79 -16.82
C SER A 267 14.87 -8.76 -17.47
N ILE A 268 14.69 -7.47 -17.16
CA ILE A 268 15.51 -6.38 -17.68
C ILE A 268 16.56 -5.99 -16.62
N PRO A 269 17.87 -6.14 -16.91
CA PRO A 269 18.93 -5.69 -16.00
C PRO A 269 19.00 -4.16 -15.91
N GLY A 270 19.36 -3.64 -14.73
CA GLY A 270 19.48 -2.20 -14.50
C GLY A 270 19.25 -1.79 -13.04
N THR A 271 19.33 -0.49 -12.79
CA THR A 271 19.04 0.10 -11.47
C THR A 271 17.70 0.81 -11.50
N TYR A 272 16.76 0.31 -10.71
CA TYR A 272 15.42 0.85 -10.51
C TYR A 272 15.38 1.65 -9.21
N VAL A 273 14.61 2.73 -9.19
CA VAL A 273 14.44 3.59 -8.02
C VAL A 273 12.96 3.82 -7.79
N PHE A 274 12.48 3.53 -6.58
CA PHE A 274 11.10 3.71 -6.15
C PHE A 274 11.05 4.66 -4.95
N ASN A 275 10.06 5.54 -4.92
CA ASN A 275 9.83 6.50 -3.84
C ASN A 275 8.69 5.99 -2.94
N GLY A 276 9.03 5.68 -1.70
CA GLY A 276 8.13 5.17 -0.68
C GLY A 276 7.53 6.30 0.16
N THR A 277 6.22 6.27 0.33
CA THR A 277 5.45 7.13 1.24
C THR A 277 4.97 6.29 2.43
N VAL A 278 5.07 6.84 3.65
CA VAL A 278 4.65 6.21 4.91
C VAL A 278 3.81 7.22 5.70
N ASP A 279 2.66 6.80 6.24
CA ASP A 279 1.81 7.71 7.02
C ASP A 279 2.52 8.21 8.28
N GLY A 280 2.31 9.49 8.61
CA GLY A 280 3.02 10.18 9.68
C GLY A 280 4.51 10.51 9.42
N TYR A 281 5.11 10.08 8.30
CA TYR A 281 6.50 10.40 7.93
C TYR A 281 6.56 11.40 6.77
N TYR A 282 7.11 12.59 7.03
CA TYR A 282 7.13 13.71 6.08
C TYR A 282 8.24 13.64 5.02
N LYS A 283 9.08 12.60 5.05
CA LYS A 283 10.17 12.38 4.08
C LYS A 283 9.84 11.17 3.22
N THR A 284 10.28 11.21 1.97
CA THR A 284 10.34 10.02 1.11
C THR A 284 11.33 9.00 1.67
N VAL A 285 11.04 7.70 1.53
CA VAL A 285 12.02 6.62 1.65
C VAL A 285 12.40 6.16 0.25
N ILE A 286 13.68 5.96 -0.03
CA ILE A 286 14.16 5.52 -1.35
C ILE A 286 14.41 4.01 -1.32
N LEU A 287 13.90 3.28 -2.30
CA LEU A 287 14.30 1.91 -2.61
C LEU A 287 15.05 1.88 -3.93
N GLN A 288 16.34 1.56 -3.87
CA GLN A 288 17.19 1.27 -5.00
C GLN A 288 17.33 -0.24 -5.18
N LEU A 289 16.84 -0.75 -6.32
CA LEU A 289 16.93 -2.16 -6.72
C LEU A 289 17.87 -2.28 -7.92
N THR A 290 18.98 -2.99 -7.77
CA THR A 290 19.89 -3.31 -8.89
C THR A 290 19.72 -4.74 -9.34
N ILE A 291 19.16 -4.92 -10.54
CA ILE A 291 19.01 -6.22 -11.21
C ILE A 291 20.28 -6.48 -12.03
N ASN A 292 21.10 -7.43 -11.59
CA ASN A 292 22.34 -7.80 -12.26
C ASN A 292 22.03 -8.60 -13.54
N PRO A 293 22.73 -8.33 -14.67
CA PRO A 293 22.57 -9.12 -15.87
C PRO A 293 23.03 -10.57 -15.65
N PHE A 294 22.34 -11.52 -16.28
CA PHE A 294 22.76 -12.92 -16.27
C PHE A 294 24.19 -13.10 -16.81
N VAL A 295 24.98 -13.93 -16.12
CA VAL A 295 26.38 -14.24 -16.50
C VAL A 295 26.43 -15.60 -17.20
N PRO A 296 26.85 -15.67 -18.49
CA PRO A 296 26.88 -16.92 -19.25
C PRO A 296 27.68 -18.06 -18.62
N VAL A 297 27.05 -19.21 -18.45
CA VAL A 297 27.66 -20.42 -17.89
C VAL A 297 28.44 -21.19 -18.95
N GLN A 298 29.56 -21.80 -18.56
CA GLN A 298 30.46 -22.53 -19.48
C GLN A 298 30.05 -23.99 -19.71
N SER A 299 29.26 -24.57 -18.79
CA SER A 299 28.82 -25.96 -18.82
C SER A 299 27.58 -26.13 -17.95
N ILE A 300 26.69 -27.03 -18.34
CA ILE A 300 25.45 -27.35 -17.61
C ILE A 300 25.38 -28.87 -17.49
N SER A 301 25.06 -29.41 -16.32
CA SER A 301 25.02 -30.87 -16.07
C SER A 301 24.13 -31.23 -14.89
N ASN A 302 23.69 -32.48 -14.86
CA ASN A 302 23.08 -33.16 -13.72
C ASN A 302 23.80 -34.50 -13.49
N ASP A 303 23.31 -35.33 -12.56
CA ASP A 303 23.91 -36.63 -12.22
C ASP A 303 23.93 -37.64 -13.39
N TYR A 304 23.17 -37.39 -14.46
CA TYR A 304 22.96 -38.32 -15.57
C TYR A 304 23.68 -37.91 -16.85
N ARG A 305 23.85 -36.60 -17.13
CA ARG A 305 24.60 -36.10 -18.29
C ARG A 305 25.08 -34.65 -18.17
N THR A 306 25.94 -34.27 -19.11
CA THR A 306 26.30 -32.88 -19.42
C THR A 306 25.54 -32.41 -20.66
N GLN A 307 25.22 -31.12 -20.74
CA GLN A 307 24.59 -30.48 -21.89
C GLN A 307 25.61 -30.24 -23.01
N SER A 308 25.14 -30.31 -24.26
CA SER A 308 25.93 -29.93 -25.44
C SER A 308 26.36 -28.45 -25.43
N SER A 309 27.35 -28.10 -26.25
CA SER A 309 27.74 -26.69 -26.47
C SER A 309 26.60 -25.88 -27.09
N ILE A 310 25.79 -26.47 -27.98
CA ILE A 310 24.61 -25.84 -28.58
C ILE A 310 23.53 -25.56 -27.52
N GLY A 311 23.16 -26.56 -26.69
CA GLY A 311 22.18 -26.37 -25.62
C GLY A 311 22.64 -25.36 -24.55
N THR A 312 23.91 -25.41 -24.17
CA THR A 312 24.53 -24.44 -23.24
C THR A 312 24.50 -23.02 -23.83
N SER A 313 24.78 -22.89 -25.14
CA SER A 313 24.69 -21.61 -25.85
C SER A 313 23.24 -21.12 -25.95
N LEU A 314 22.27 -22.01 -26.23
CA LEU A 314 20.84 -21.69 -26.31
C LEU A 314 20.32 -21.13 -25.00
N TYR A 315 20.62 -21.80 -23.89
CA TYR A 315 20.30 -21.32 -22.54
C TYR A 315 20.91 -19.94 -22.28
N ASN A 316 22.22 -19.78 -22.50
CA ASN A 316 22.90 -18.50 -22.30
C ASN A 316 22.32 -17.38 -23.17
N TYR A 317 21.95 -17.67 -24.42
CA TYR A 317 21.37 -16.71 -25.34
C TYR A 317 19.98 -16.27 -24.89
N LEU A 318 19.11 -17.22 -24.51
CA LEU A 318 17.72 -16.95 -24.10
C LEU A 318 17.58 -16.41 -22.68
N MET A 319 18.59 -16.54 -21.80
CA MET A 319 18.59 -15.85 -20.51
C MET A 319 18.64 -14.33 -20.68
N ASN A 320 19.26 -13.77 -21.73
CA ASN A 320 19.16 -12.34 -22.03
C ASN A 320 17.75 -11.98 -22.57
N TYR A 321 17.22 -10.82 -22.17
CA TYR A 321 15.87 -10.37 -22.54
C TYR A 321 15.79 -9.84 -23.98
N ASP A 322 16.74 -9.00 -24.40
CA ASP A 322 16.74 -8.40 -25.74
C ASP A 322 16.88 -9.47 -26.83
N ASN A 323 17.66 -10.52 -26.57
CA ASN A 323 17.76 -11.73 -27.38
C ASN A 323 16.41 -12.46 -27.52
N ARG A 324 15.65 -12.62 -26.43
CA ARG A 324 14.29 -13.21 -26.46
C ARG A 324 13.35 -12.39 -27.35
N GLN A 325 13.37 -11.06 -27.22
CA GLN A 325 12.54 -10.18 -28.05
C GLN A 325 12.96 -10.24 -29.52
N SER A 326 14.25 -10.18 -29.82
CA SER A 326 14.77 -10.28 -31.19
C SER A 326 14.54 -11.65 -31.86
N VAL A 327 14.41 -12.73 -31.08
CA VAL A 327 13.95 -14.04 -31.57
C VAL A 327 12.44 -14.02 -31.83
N LEU A 328 11.64 -13.42 -30.94
CA LEU A 328 10.18 -13.33 -31.11
C LEU A 328 9.80 -12.50 -32.33
N GLU A 329 10.40 -11.33 -32.51
CA GLU A 329 10.23 -10.46 -33.68
C GLU A 329 10.56 -11.19 -34.99
N SER A 330 11.73 -11.83 -35.04
CA SER A 330 12.20 -12.56 -36.22
C SER A 330 11.37 -13.82 -36.51
N ALA A 331 10.86 -14.50 -35.48
CA ALA A 331 9.91 -15.60 -35.64
C ALA A 331 8.58 -15.12 -36.25
N ILE A 332 8.06 -13.96 -35.81
CA ILE A 332 6.85 -13.35 -36.37
C ILE A 332 7.07 -12.95 -37.83
N GLU A 333 8.23 -12.39 -38.18
CA GLU A 333 8.59 -12.09 -39.58
C GLU A 333 8.63 -13.35 -40.45
N LEU A 334 9.28 -14.43 -39.98
CA LEU A 334 9.35 -15.72 -40.67
C LEU A 334 7.98 -16.41 -40.82
N HIS A 335 7.02 -16.11 -39.93
CA HIS A 335 5.64 -16.55 -40.03
C HIS A 335 4.72 -15.53 -40.77
N GLY A 336 5.31 -14.59 -41.50
CA GLY A 336 4.57 -13.63 -42.35
C GLY A 336 3.73 -12.62 -41.58
N GLY A 337 4.02 -12.41 -40.30
CA GLY A 337 3.26 -11.54 -39.38
C GLY A 337 2.25 -12.27 -38.48
N ASP A 338 2.04 -13.58 -38.64
CA ASP A 338 1.12 -14.34 -37.79
C ASP A 338 1.76 -14.71 -36.43
N THR A 339 1.10 -14.30 -35.35
CA THR A 339 1.55 -14.54 -33.97
C THR A 339 1.01 -15.84 -33.39
N SER A 340 0.01 -16.46 -34.01
CA SER A 340 -0.58 -17.73 -33.59
C SER A 340 0.37 -18.90 -33.86
N ASN A 341 0.40 -19.88 -32.96
CA ASN A 341 1.20 -21.12 -33.08
C ASN A 341 2.71 -20.94 -33.37
N ASN A 342 3.25 -19.72 -33.21
CA ASN A 342 4.59 -19.31 -33.65
C ASN A 342 5.77 -19.94 -32.88
N CYS A 343 5.47 -20.88 -31.97
CA CYS A 343 6.40 -21.61 -31.12
C CYS A 343 7.54 -22.30 -31.89
N VAL A 344 7.25 -22.91 -33.05
CA VAL A 344 8.24 -23.64 -33.83
C VAL A 344 9.20 -22.70 -34.54
N TYR A 345 8.73 -21.55 -35.04
CA TYR A 345 9.60 -20.52 -35.58
C TYR A 345 10.47 -19.92 -34.47
N PHE A 346 9.91 -19.64 -33.29
CA PHE A 346 10.66 -19.16 -32.12
C PHE A 346 11.78 -20.13 -31.72
N ALA A 347 11.47 -21.42 -31.53
CA ALA A 347 12.46 -22.43 -31.18
C ALA A 347 13.53 -22.60 -32.28
N SER A 348 13.10 -22.65 -33.55
CA SER A 348 14.02 -22.76 -34.70
C SER A 348 14.92 -21.53 -34.85
N GLU A 349 14.42 -20.33 -34.54
CA GLU A 349 15.18 -19.09 -34.61
C GLU A 349 16.17 -18.98 -33.46
N ALA A 350 15.76 -19.29 -32.22
CA ALA A 350 16.68 -19.36 -31.09
C ALA A 350 17.85 -20.34 -31.35
N LEU A 351 17.56 -21.49 -31.96
CA LEU A 351 18.57 -22.47 -32.39
C LEU A 351 19.49 -21.92 -33.50
N ARG A 352 18.96 -21.18 -34.48
CA ARG A 352 19.77 -20.47 -35.50
C ARG A 352 20.69 -19.42 -34.90
N ARG A 353 20.21 -18.63 -33.92
CA ARG A 353 21.03 -17.60 -33.23
C ARG A 353 22.24 -18.19 -32.52
N VAL A 354 22.19 -19.45 -32.12
CA VAL A 354 23.32 -20.17 -31.50
C VAL A 354 24.05 -21.14 -32.44
N GLY A 355 23.85 -20.98 -33.75
CA GLY A 355 24.64 -21.64 -34.79
C GLY A 355 24.14 -23.01 -35.25
N LEU A 356 22.99 -23.50 -34.76
CA LEU A 356 22.37 -24.70 -35.32
C LEU A 356 21.57 -24.31 -36.58
N GLY A 357 21.97 -24.85 -37.74
CA GLY A 357 21.42 -24.50 -39.06
C GLY A 357 20.00 -25.00 -39.35
N VAL A 358 19.04 -24.81 -38.44
CA VAL A 358 17.63 -25.20 -38.61
C VAL A 358 17.02 -24.42 -39.78
N PRO A 359 16.51 -25.08 -40.85
CA PRO A 359 15.98 -24.38 -42.02
C PRO A 359 14.81 -23.43 -41.69
N THR A 360 14.67 -22.35 -42.45
CA THR A 360 13.62 -21.34 -42.24
C THR A 360 12.21 -21.80 -42.59
N TYR A 361 12.06 -22.93 -43.30
CA TYR A 361 10.76 -23.54 -43.59
C TYR A 361 10.21 -24.40 -42.44
N VAL A 362 10.96 -24.59 -41.35
CA VAL A 362 10.55 -25.41 -40.21
C VAL A 362 9.49 -24.66 -39.39
N ALA A 363 8.23 -25.00 -39.62
CA ALA A 363 7.05 -24.28 -39.13
C ALA A 363 6.07 -25.13 -38.29
N ASN A 364 6.31 -26.43 -38.13
CA ASN A 364 5.48 -27.34 -37.33
C ASN A 364 6.33 -28.32 -36.50
N THR A 365 5.77 -28.82 -35.40
CA THR A 365 6.47 -29.62 -34.38
C THR A 365 6.98 -30.96 -34.90
N LEU A 366 6.25 -31.65 -35.79
CA LEU A 366 6.75 -32.85 -36.48
C LEU A 366 8.00 -32.55 -37.30
N THR A 367 7.97 -31.48 -38.10
CA THR A 367 9.10 -31.11 -38.96
C THR A 367 10.31 -30.68 -38.13
N LEU A 368 10.11 -29.95 -37.03
CA LEU A 368 11.20 -29.62 -36.11
C LEU A 368 11.81 -30.87 -35.48
N THR A 369 10.98 -31.82 -35.03
CA THR A 369 11.43 -33.10 -34.48
C THR A 369 12.31 -33.85 -35.48
N SER A 370 11.82 -34.09 -36.70
CA SER A 370 12.57 -34.81 -37.73
C SER A 370 13.84 -34.09 -38.19
N VAL A 371 13.85 -32.76 -38.19
CA VAL A 371 15.06 -31.98 -38.48
C VAL A 371 16.09 -32.13 -37.35
N LEU A 372 15.68 -32.04 -36.09
CA LEU A 372 16.57 -32.23 -34.94
C LEU A 372 17.13 -33.67 -34.89
N GLU A 373 16.31 -34.69 -35.15
CA GLU A 373 16.76 -36.09 -35.28
C GLU A 373 17.81 -36.23 -36.40
N SER A 374 17.58 -35.59 -37.57
CA SER A 374 18.56 -35.59 -38.68
C SER A 374 19.87 -34.86 -38.36
N MET A 375 19.84 -33.97 -37.35
CA MET A 375 21.00 -33.27 -36.78
C MET A 375 21.62 -34.03 -35.59
N GLY A 376 21.19 -35.26 -35.30
CA GLY A 376 21.75 -36.12 -34.25
C GLY A 376 21.22 -35.87 -32.84
N TRP A 377 20.16 -35.06 -32.68
CA TRP A 377 19.47 -34.92 -31.40
C TRP A 377 18.70 -36.19 -31.07
N LYS A 378 18.61 -36.53 -29.78
CA LYS A 378 17.95 -37.72 -29.26
C LYS A 378 16.68 -37.34 -28.52
N ILE A 379 15.65 -38.16 -28.67
CA ILE A 379 14.41 -38.04 -27.90
C ILE A 379 14.63 -38.61 -26.48
N GLY A 380 14.15 -37.89 -25.47
CA GLY A 380 14.14 -38.29 -24.06
C GLY A 380 12.75 -38.20 -23.45
N TYR A 381 12.44 -39.13 -22.55
CA TYR A 381 11.14 -39.24 -21.85
C TYR A 381 11.28 -39.16 -20.32
N ASP A 382 12.45 -39.51 -19.78
CA ASP A 382 12.75 -39.42 -18.35
C ASP A 382 13.15 -37.97 -18.02
N LEU A 383 12.33 -37.30 -17.21
CA LEU A 383 12.51 -35.88 -16.89
C LEU A 383 13.74 -35.60 -16.02
N SER A 384 14.31 -36.63 -15.37
CA SER A 384 15.58 -36.48 -14.63
C SER A 384 16.79 -36.21 -15.55
N LEU A 385 16.68 -36.54 -16.84
CA LEU A 385 17.68 -36.24 -17.88
C LEU A 385 17.56 -34.81 -18.45
N LEU A 386 16.51 -34.06 -18.12
CA LEU A 386 16.23 -32.74 -18.69
C LEU A 386 17.24 -31.70 -18.19
N LEU A 387 17.81 -30.91 -19.11
CA LEU A 387 18.76 -29.83 -18.82
C LEU A 387 18.38 -28.53 -19.51
N PRO A 388 18.72 -27.36 -18.93
CA PRO A 388 18.57 -26.08 -19.60
C PRO A 388 19.14 -26.07 -21.02
N GLY A 389 18.38 -25.56 -21.97
CA GLY A 389 18.71 -25.58 -23.40
C GLY A 389 18.23 -26.81 -24.18
N ASP A 390 17.50 -27.74 -23.56
CA ASP A 390 16.76 -28.79 -24.27
C ASP A 390 15.49 -28.24 -24.95
N ILE A 391 15.08 -28.84 -26.06
CA ILE A 391 13.84 -28.50 -26.77
C ILE A 391 12.74 -29.48 -26.36
N CYS A 392 11.69 -28.97 -25.74
CA CYS A 392 10.57 -29.73 -25.22
C CYS A 392 9.38 -29.76 -26.21
N PHE A 393 8.59 -30.82 -26.16
CA PHE A 393 7.46 -31.08 -27.04
C PHE A 393 6.26 -31.65 -26.27
N THR A 394 5.11 -31.00 -26.35
CA THR A 394 3.91 -31.41 -25.60
C THR A 394 3.21 -32.66 -26.14
N THR A 395 2.15 -33.11 -25.47
CA THR A 395 1.20 -34.14 -25.95
C THR A 395 0.83 -33.96 -27.42
N SER A 396 0.72 -35.09 -28.14
CA SER A 396 0.31 -35.14 -29.54
C SER A 396 -1.08 -35.77 -29.67
N TYR A 397 -1.95 -35.11 -30.43
CA TYR A 397 -3.30 -35.61 -30.77
C TYR A 397 -3.40 -36.09 -32.23
N GLY A 398 -2.28 -36.53 -32.81
CA GLY A 398 -2.21 -37.20 -34.12
C GLY A 398 -1.53 -36.40 -35.23
N TYR A 399 -1.42 -35.07 -35.09
CA TYR A 399 -0.74 -34.19 -36.06
C TYR A 399 0.63 -33.68 -35.57
N GLY A 400 1.13 -34.26 -34.47
CA GLY A 400 2.34 -33.84 -33.77
C GLY A 400 2.05 -33.24 -32.40
N PRO A 401 3.12 -32.96 -31.61
CA PRO A 401 3.04 -32.16 -30.39
C PRO A 401 2.26 -30.87 -30.62
N THR A 402 1.38 -30.49 -29.69
CA THR A 402 0.59 -29.24 -29.81
C THR A 402 1.45 -27.97 -29.70
N HIS A 403 2.61 -28.05 -29.05
CA HIS A 403 3.45 -26.91 -28.71
C HIS A 403 4.92 -27.36 -28.51
N THR A 404 5.86 -26.42 -28.62
CA THR A 404 7.30 -26.63 -28.35
C THR A 404 7.94 -25.41 -27.67
N TYR A 405 8.89 -25.66 -26.78
CA TYR A 405 9.52 -24.65 -25.93
C TYR A 405 10.94 -25.05 -25.54
N THR A 406 11.80 -24.08 -25.19
CA THR A 406 13.12 -24.38 -24.60
C THR A 406 13.00 -24.46 -23.08
N PHE A 407 13.50 -25.52 -22.45
CA PHE A 407 13.55 -25.63 -20.99
C PHE A 407 14.68 -24.76 -20.40
N MET A 408 14.42 -24.04 -19.30
CA MET A 408 15.37 -23.08 -18.72
C MET A 408 15.77 -23.38 -17.27
N LYS A 409 14.84 -23.77 -16.38
CA LYS A 409 15.12 -24.32 -15.03
C LYS A 409 13.84 -24.93 -14.43
N TRP A 410 13.96 -25.97 -13.59
CA TRP A 410 12.86 -26.40 -12.71
C TRP A 410 12.45 -25.27 -11.76
N ALA A 411 11.16 -25.19 -11.39
CA ALA A 411 10.67 -24.20 -10.44
C ALA A 411 10.93 -24.61 -8.97
N ASP A 412 10.75 -25.90 -8.68
CA ASP A 412 11.25 -26.57 -7.47
C ASP A 412 12.23 -27.68 -7.93
N PRO A 413 13.49 -27.72 -7.48
CA PRO A 413 14.43 -28.77 -7.87
C PRO A 413 14.04 -30.19 -7.42
N ASN A 414 12.99 -30.33 -6.60
CA ASN A 414 12.48 -31.60 -6.09
C ASN A 414 11.19 -32.07 -6.79
N SER A 415 10.65 -31.30 -7.76
CA SER A 415 9.44 -31.67 -8.50
C SER A 415 9.56 -31.44 -10.00
N PHE A 416 8.83 -32.25 -10.77
CA PHE A 416 8.66 -32.09 -12.21
C PHE A 416 7.32 -31.44 -12.61
N ASP A 417 6.52 -30.97 -11.63
CA ASP A 417 5.24 -30.28 -11.87
C ASP A 417 5.42 -29.04 -12.77
N TYR A 418 6.41 -28.20 -12.44
CA TYR A 418 6.57 -26.85 -12.99
C TYR A 418 8.02 -26.50 -13.35
N ALA A 419 8.20 -25.81 -14.47
CA ALA A 419 9.49 -25.25 -14.88
C ALA A 419 9.34 -23.86 -15.51
N TYR A 420 10.41 -23.09 -15.43
CA TYR A 420 10.63 -21.91 -16.27
C TYR A 420 11.14 -22.35 -17.65
N ILE A 421 10.56 -21.76 -18.70
CA ILE A 421 10.81 -22.10 -20.10
C ILE A 421 10.94 -20.83 -20.95
N CYS A 422 11.32 -20.97 -22.21
CA CYS A 422 11.27 -19.92 -23.23
C CYS A 422 10.48 -20.34 -24.48
N ASP A 423 9.40 -19.64 -24.82
CA ASP A 423 8.61 -19.81 -26.06
C ASP A 423 7.85 -18.53 -26.49
N ASN A 424 6.97 -18.63 -27.50
CA ASN A 424 6.21 -17.49 -28.05
C ASN A 424 4.95 -17.10 -27.25
N GLN A 425 4.51 -17.89 -26.28
CA GLN A 425 3.23 -17.72 -25.55
C GLN A 425 3.31 -16.66 -24.44
N GLY A 426 4.41 -15.90 -24.36
CA GLY A 426 4.63 -14.88 -23.33
C GLY A 426 3.53 -13.82 -23.20
N TYR A 427 2.66 -13.65 -24.19
CA TYR A 427 1.46 -12.79 -24.08
C TYR A 427 0.51 -13.23 -22.95
N ASP A 428 0.39 -14.55 -22.70
CA ASP A 428 -0.35 -15.11 -21.56
C ASP A 428 0.32 -14.81 -20.20
N TYR A 429 1.60 -14.40 -20.23
CA TYR A 429 2.48 -14.25 -19.08
C TYR A 429 3.09 -12.83 -19.02
N GLY A 430 2.26 -11.81 -19.24
CA GLY A 430 2.66 -10.39 -19.10
C GLY A 430 3.61 -9.86 -20.18
N GLY A 431 3.68 -10.53 -21.34
CA GLY A 431 4.59 -10.22 -22.44
C GLY A 431 5.95 -10.93 -22.35
N ASN A 432 6.18 -11.80 -21.36
CA ASN A 432 7.50 -12.42 -21.16
C ASN A 432 7.63 -13.79 -21.83
N ALA A 433 8.50 -13.88 -22.84
CA ALA A 433 8.87 -15.16 -23.45
C ALA A 433 9.47 -16.15 -22.43
N TYR A 434 10.13 -15.65 -21.37
CA TYR A 434 10.55 -16.45 -20.22
C TYR A 434 9.43 -16.50 -19.18
N HIS A 435 8.86 -17.67 -18.91
CA HIS A 435 7.79 -17.81 -17.93
C HIS A 435 7.71 -19.22 -17.35
N MET A 436 6.96 -19.38 -16.25
CA MET A 436 6.72 -20.68 -15.60
C MET A 436 5.47 -21.36 -16.19
N ARG A 437 5.56 -22.65 -16.47
CA ARG A 437 4.44 -23.50 -16.94
C ARG A 437 4.42 -24.87 -16.28
N ASN A 438 3.30 -25.57 -16.42
CA ASN A 438 3.17 -27.00 -16.12
C ASN A 438 4.00 -27.85 -17.09
N ILE A 439 4.55 -28.95 -16.58
CA ILE A 439 5.45 -29.86 -17.32
C ILE A 439 4.91 -31.29 -17.33
N ASP A 440 4.95 -32.05 -16.23
CA ASP A 440 4.59 -33.49 -16.26
C ASP A 440 3.07 -33.76 -16.24
N PHE A 441 2.25 -32.77 -15.89
CA PHE A 441 0.79 -32.81 -15.91
C PHE A 441 0.18 -31.80 -16.91
N ALA A 442 -1.08 -32.02 -17.29
CA ALA A 442 -1.84 -31.14 -18.18
C ALA A 442 -2.88 -30.30 -17.42
N THR A 443 -3.15 -29.09 -17.89
CA THR A 443 -4.29 -28.25 -17.45
C THR A 443 -5.38 -28.19 -18.52
N GLU A 444 -6.49 -27.52 -18.22
CA GLU A 444 -7.55 -27.23 -19.21
C GLU A 444 -7.05 -26.40 -20.41
N GLN A 445 -5.94 -25.66 -20.27
CA GLN A 445 -5.41 -24.72 -21.27
C GLN A 445 -4.03 -25.07 -21.82
N LYS A 446 -3.25 -25.95 -21.15
CA LYS A 446 -1.85 -26.25 -21.48
C LYS A 446 -1.55 -27.75 -21.33
N ASP A 447 -1.20 -28.39 -22.43
CA ASP A 447 -0.78 -29.80 -22.46
C ASP A 447 0.50 -30.08 -21.66
N ALA A 448 0.61 -31.31 -21.15
CA ALA A 448 1.83 -31.84 -20.55
C ALA A 448 2.96 -31.98 -21.59
N LEU A 449 4.19 -32.10 -21.09
CA LEU A 449 5.38 -32.54 -21.82
C LEU A 449 5.22 -34.02 -22.21
N SER A 450 5.38 -34.31 -23.51
CA SER A 450 5.37 -35.70 -24.01
C SER A 450 6.79 -36.26 -24.15
N TYR A 451 7.73 -35.43 -24.61
CA TYR A 451 9.15 -35.74 -24.71
C TYR A 451 9.95 -34.45 -24.87
N PHE A 452 11.25 -34.54 -24.61
CA PHE A 452 12.21 -33.50 -24.96
C PHE A 452 13.24 -34.06 -25.95
N MET A 453 13.99 -33.16 -26.57
CA MET A 453 15.10 -33.47 -27.44
C MET A 453 16.36 -32.79 -26.92
N TYR A 454 17.46 -33.53 -26.93
CA TYR A 454 18.77 -33.07 -26.51
C TYR A 454 19.85 -33.55 -27.48
N LEU A 455 20.88 -32.73 -27.68
CA LEU A 455 22.12 -33.14 -28.34
C LEU A 455 23.08 -33.71 -27.29
N ALA A 456 23.75 -34.81 -27.61
CA ALA A 456 24.47 -35.69 -26.68
C ALA A 456 25.93 -35.91 -27.07
#